data_AF-A0A9D5VBL8-F1
#
_entry.id   AF-A0A9D5VBL8-F1
#
_cell.length_a   1.000
_cell.length_b   1.000
_cell.length_c   1.000
_cell.angle_alpha   90.00
_cell.angle_beta   90.00
_cell.angle_gamma   90.00
#
_symmetry.space_group_name_H-M   'P 1'
#
loop_
_entity.id
_entity.type
_entity.pdbx_description
1 polymer ?
#
loop_
_entity_poly.entity_id
_entity_poly.type
_entity_poly.pdbx_seq_one_letter_code
_entity_poly.pdbx_strand_id
1 'polypeptide(L)'
;MSDVTGSSPASIAASVQTLRTLSTSSPTTGDGYRAALPAFLTDGVSPYDYAVVPTDKARAFLTAAVFMGDTITGMLQGLVKAAEVAASSLTKTDANIYVAYGTRISVGNISADIKRTLERIDELVENSAVGGANLLSSASPTISLRTTLHGGEIKLSPQPLDTAGLNLQGMDLHKSGGTQEAVALLRAAVRIAEQRTEGLRLLDGAINGTSPFTSKLASLQATGASELRGLLVNLFA
;
A
#
# COMPACT_ATOMS: atom_id res chain seq x y z
N MET A 1 -11.87 26.25 -19.74
CA MET A 1 -10.46 25.82 -19.63
C MET A 1 -9.95 26.43 -18.35
N SER A 2 -9.84 25.62 -17.30
CA SER A 2 -9.56 26.09 -15.93
C SER A 2 -8.21 25.54 -15.51
N ASP A 3 -7.31 26.46 -15.18
CA ASP A 3 -5.95 26.21 -14.71
C ASP A 3 -5.91 25.30 -13.47
N VAL A 4 -5.08 24.26 -13.55
CA VAL A 4 -4.61 23.46 -12.43
C VAL A 4 -3.15 23.85 -12.20
N THR A 5 -2.93 24.91 -11.43
CA THR A 5 -1.60 25.24 -10.88
C THR A 5 -1.77 25.70 -9.45
N GLY A 6 -1.42 24.84 -8.50
CA GLY A 6 -1.55 25.15 -7.08
C GLY A 6 -0.76 24.21 -6.17
N SER A 7 0.43 23.79 -6.60
CA SER A 7 1.39 23.13 -5.71
C SER A 7 2.57 24.07 -5.54
N SER A 8 2.48 24.94 -4.53
CA SER A 8 3.49 25.96 -4.26
C SER A 8 4.86 25.31 -3.99
N PRO A 9 5.96 25.87 -4.53
CA PRO A 9 7.33 25.35 -4.38
C PRO A 9 7.82 25.25 -2.93
N ALA A 10 7.13 25.89 -1.98
CA ALA A 10 7.38 25.76 -0.54
C ALA A 10 7.10 24.36 0.03
N SER A 11 6.12 23.62 -0.54
CA SER A 11 5.79 22.26 -0.10
C SER A 11 6.84 21.22 -0.49
N ILE A 12 7.52 21.46 -1.63
CA ILE A 12 8.64 20.65 -2.12
C ILE A 12 9.91 20.96 -1.32
N ALA A 13 10.15 22.22 -0.97
CA ALA A 13 11.30 22.63 -0.18
C ALA A 13 11.31 22.05 1.25
N ALA A 14 10.15 21.98 1.91
CA ALA A 14 10.02 21.35 3.23
C ALA A 14 10.32 19.85 3.17
N SER A 15 9.81 19.16 2.15
CA SER A 15 10.01 17.71 1.95
C SER A 15 11.47 17.36 1.63
N VAL A 16 12.17 18.22 0.88
CA VAL A 16 13.60 18.04 0.54
C VAL A 16 14.50 18.29 1.76
N GLN A 17 14.14 19.21 2.66
CA GLN A 17 14.92 19.44 3.89
C GLN A 17 14.81 18.27 4.87
N THR A 18 13.63 17.65 5.03
CA THR A 18 13.45 16.48 5.90
C THR A 18 14.18 15.24 5.36
N LEU A 19 14.21 15.06 4.04
CA LEU A 19 14.99 14.00 3.38
C LEU A 19 16.51 14.24 3.47
N ARG A 20 16.96 15.50 3.43
CA ARG A 20 18.38 15.84 3.56
C ARG A 20 18.91 15.62 4.98
N THR A 21 18.08 15.86 6.01
CA THR A 21 18.44 15.52 7.40
C THR A 21 18.52 14.01 7.67
N LEU A 22 17.84 13.19 6.86
CA LEU A 22 17.94 11.72 6.91
C LEU A 22 19.13 11.18 6.10
N SER A 23 19.55 11.90 5.05
CA SER A 23 20.60 11.43 4.11
C SER A 23 22.04 11.78 4.51
N THR A 24 22.29 12.77 5.37
CA THR A 24 23.67 13.19 5.72
C THR A 24 24.35 12.35 6.80
N SER A 25 23.80 11.20 7.18
CA SER A 25 24.50 10.21 8.00
C SER A 25 25.01 9.06 7.13
N SER A 26 26.06 9.31 6.35
CA SER A 26 26.78 8.23 5.68
C SER A 26 27.64 7.45 6.67
N PRO A 27 27.70 6.11 6.55
CA PRO A 27 28.33 5.23 7.52
C PRO A 27 29.84 5.12 7.27
N THR A 28 30.63 5.39 8.30
CA THR A 28 31.99 4.85 8.40
C THR A 28 31.91 3.40 8.88
N THR A 29 32.53 2.54 8.07
CA THR A 29 32.82 1.12 8.21
C THR A 29 33.12 0.66 9.65
N GLY A 30 32.51 -0.46 10.05
CA GLY A 30 33.01 -1.33 11.13
C GLY A 30 32.00 -1.63 12.23
N ASP A 31 31.56 -2.89 12.28
CA ASP A 31 31.06 -3.61 13.45
C ASP A 31 29.81 -3.08 14.18
N GLY A 32 28.67 -3.69 13.86
CA GLY A 32 27.94 -4.45 14.87
C GLY A 32 27.37 -3.72 16.09
N TYR A 33 26.92 -2.47 15.98
CA TYR A 33 26.06 -1.86 16.99
C TYR A 33 24.63 -1.74 16.45
N ARG A 34 23.79 -2.73 16.81
CA ARG A 34 22.34 -2.53 16.92
C ARG A 34 22.16 -1.29 17.81
N ALA A 35 21.73 -0.17 17.22
CA ALA A 35 21.22 0.95 18.00
C ALA A 35 19.99 0.43 18.75
N ALA A 36 20.20 0.02 20.00
CA ALA A 36 19.13 -0.38 20.88
C ALA A 36 18.19 0.82 21.01
N LEU A 37 16.95 0.62 20.57
CA LEU A 37 15.86 1.55 20.82
C LEU A 37 15.78 1.81 22.34
N PRO A 38 15.41 3.03 22.77
CA PRO A 38 15.25 3.31 24.20
C PRO A 38 14.26 2.32 24.83
N ALA A 39 14.60 1.80 26.01
CA ALA A 39 13.98 0.62 26.64
C ALA A 39 12.45 0.70 26.84
N PHE A 40 11.85 1.89 26.79
CA PHE A 40 10.39 2.05 26.86
C PHE A 40 9.66 1.68 25.55
N LEU A 41 10.39 1.45 24.43
CA LEU A 41 9.84 0.94 23.17
C LEU A 41 9.96 -0.60 23.04
N THR A 42 10.66 -1.27 23.96
CA THR A 42 10.87 -2.72 23.94
C THR A 42 10.00 -3.49 24.95
N ASP A 43 9.33 -2.79 25.86
CA ASP A 43 8.50 -3.42 26.89
C ASP A 43 7.05 -3.57 26.40
N GLY A 44 6.83 -4.67 25.70
CA GLY A 44 5.52 -5.01 25.14
C GLY A 44 5.50 -6.34 24.41
N VAL A 45 6.33 -7.31 24.81
CA VAL A 45 6.22 -8.69 24.31
C VAL A 45 5.04 -9.35 25.03
N SER A 46 3.85 -9.12 24.48
CA SER A 46 2.66 -9.86 24.89
C SER A 46 2.67 -11.23 24.21
N PRO A 47 2.20 -12.30 24.87
CA PRO A 47 2.27 -13.69 24.36
C PRO A 47 1.30 -14.00 23.19
N TYR A 48 0.73 -12.99 22.56
CA TYR A 48 0.02 -13.13 21.29
C TYR A 48 0.81 -12.34 20.25
N ASP A 49 0.97 -12.89 19.05
CA ASP A 49 1.72 -12.26 17.96
C ASP A 49 0.88 -11.12 17.38
N TYR A 50 0.88 -9.97 18.06
CA TYR A 50 0.19 -8.76 17.61
C TYR A 50 1.10 -7.54 17.71
N ALA A 51 1.04 -6.72 16.66
CA ALA A 51 1.68 -5.41 16.68
C ALA A 51 0.70 -4.38 17.24
N VAL A 52 1.14 -3.57 18.20
CA VAL A 52 0.29 -2.54 18.83
C VAL A 52 0.62 -1.18 18.24
N VAL A 53 -0.41 -0.51 17.72
CA VAL A 53 -0.30 0.89 17.30
C VAL A 53 -0.92 1.79 18.37
N PRO A 54 -0.14 2.71 18.97
CA PRO A 54 -0.64 3.67 19.94
C PRO A 54 -1.74 4.57 19.38
N THR A 55 -2.63 5.07 20.23
CA THR A 55 -3.79 5.90 19.84
C THR A 55 -3.39 7.18 19.11
N ASP A 56 -2.27 7.79 19.48
CA ASP A 56 -1.71 8.98 18.82
C ASP A 56 -1.22 8.71 17.39
N LYS A 57 -0.90 7.45 17.06
CA LYS A 57 -0.37 7.03 15.76
C LYS A 57 -1.37 6.28 14.90
N ALA A 58 -2.47 5.77 15.48
CA ALA A 58 -3.44 4.92 14.79
C ALA A 58 -4.01 5.57 13.52
N ARG A 59 -4.34 6.87 13.59
CA ARG A 59 -4.87 7.62 12.44
C ARG A 59 -3.83 7.83 11.34
N ALA A 60 -2.65 8.32 11.71
CA ALA A 60 -1.56 8.53 10.77
C ALA A 60 -1.15 7.23 10.08
N PHE A 61 -1.18 6.11 10.82
CA PHE A 61 -0.91 4.79 10.30
C PHE A 61 -1.93 4.33 9.25
N LEU A 62 -3.23 4.47 9.50
CA LEU A 62 -4.28 4.13 8.53
C LEU A 62 -4.24 5.04 7.29
N THR A 63 -4.11 6.35 7.48
CA THR A 63 -4.00 7.30 6.36
C THR A 63 -2.77 7.02 5.50
N ALA A 64 -1.62 6.70 6.12
CA ALA A 64 -0.41 6.31 5.41
C ALA A 64 -0.60 5.01 4.63
N ALA A 65 -1.26 4.00 5.22
CA ALA A 65 -1.55 2.74 4.56
C ALA A 65 -2.44 2.93 3.32
N VAL A 66 -3.48 3.77 3.39
CA VAL A 66 -4.33 4.10 2.24
C VAL A 66 -3.53 4.80 1.14
N PHE A 67 -2.74 5.82 1.49
CA PHE A 67 -1.91 6.55 0.53
C PHE A 67 -0.89 5.64 -0.17
N MET A 68 -0.24 4.75 0.58
CA MET A 68 0.68 3.76 0.03
C MET A 68 -0.06 2.75 -0.86
N GLY A 69 -1.26 2.31 -0.46
CA GLY A 69 -2.11 1.43 -1.27
C GLY A 69 -2.49 2.04 -2.62
N ASP A 70 -2.85 3.32 -2.66
CA ASP A 70 -3.12 4.05 -3.90
C ASP A 70 -1.87 4.15 -4.78
N THR A 71 -0.70 4.41 -4.17
CA THR A 71 0.59 4.46 -4.88
C THR A 71 0.94 3.12 -5.51
N ILE A 72 0.83 2.03 -4.76
CA ILE A 72 1.09 0.65 -5.23
C ILE A 72 0.11 0.30 -6.35
N THR A 73 -1.16 0.64 -6.21
CA THR A 73 -2.17 0.42 -7.26
C THR A 73 -1.80 1.14 -8.56
N GLY A 74 -1.35 2.39 -8.48
CA GLY A 74 -0.85 3.14 -9.64
C GLY A 74 0.38 2.49 -10.30
N MET A 75 1.31 1.97 -9.49
CA MET A 75 2.47 1.22 -10.01
C MET A 75 2.04 -0.07 -10.72
N LEU A 76 1.12 -0.85 -10.14
CA LEU A 76 0.57 -2.06 -10.75
C LEU A 76 -0.14 -1.78 -12.08
N GLN A 77 -0.92 -0.69 -12.17
CA GLN A 77 -1.53 -0.26 -13.43
C GLN A 77 -0.48 0.12 -14.49
N GLY A 78 0.64 0.73 -14.08
CA GLY A 78 1.80 0.96 -14.94
C GLY A 78 2.40 -0.36 -15.45
N LEU A 79 2.52 -1.36 -14.57
CA LEU A 79 3.03 -2.68 -14.93
C LEU A 79 2.12 -3.43 -15.90
N VAL A 80 0.79 -3.31 -15.77
CA VAL A 80 -0.16 -3.88 -16.74
C VAL A 80 0.15 -3.36 -18.14
N LYS A 81 0.35 -2.04 -18.30
CA LYS A 81 0.68 -1.43 -19.60
C LYS A 81 2.02 -1.95 -20.13
N ALA A 82 3.03 -2.08 -19.28
CA ALA A 82 4.33 -2.63 -19.66
C ALA A 82 4.19 -4.08 -20.15
N ALA A 83 3.44 -4.92 -19.43
CA ALA A 83 3.18 -6.31 -19.81
C ALA A 83 2.36 -6.43 -21.11
N GLU A 84 1.40 -5.53 -21.35
CA GLU A 84 0.65 -5.45 -22.61
C GLU A 84 1.56 -5.10 -23.79
N VAL A 85 2.50 -4.17 -23.61
CA VAL A 85 3.54 -3.90 -24.62
C VAL A 85 4.38 -5.15 -24.85
N ALA A 86 4.77 -5.87 -23.79
CA ALA A 86 5.52 -7.12 -23.90
C ALA A 86 4.77 -8.20 -24.71
N ALA A 87 3.45 -8.29 -24.56
CA ALA A 87 2.59 -9.21 -25.28
C ALA A 87 2.27 -8.78 -26.73
N SER A 88 2.58 -7.54 -27.10
CA SER A 88 2.28 -6.98 -28.42
C SER A 88 3.30 -7.39 -29.49
N SER A 89 3.00 -7.07 -30.76
CA SER A 89 3.95 -7.25 -31.87
C SER A 89 5.19 -6.33 -31.79
N LEU A 90 5.18 -5.31 -30.93
CA LEU A 90 6.25 -4.29 -30.84
C LEU A 90 7.56 -4.85 -30.27
N THR A 91 7.48 -5.94 -29.49
CA THR A 91 8.66 -6.60 -28.90
C THR A 91 9.27 -7.68 -29.77
N LYS A 92 8.59 -8.05 -30.87
CA LYS A 92 9.09 -9.07 -31.78
C LYS A 92 10.41 -8.63 -32.40
N THR A 93 11.24 -9.62 -32.76
CA THR A 93 12.59 -9.39 -33.28
C THR A 93 12.62 -8.66 -34.63
N ASP A 94 11.55 -8.79 -35.40
CA ASP A 94 11.33 -8.14 -36.69
C ASP A 94 10.86 -6.67 -36.58
N ALA A 95 10.17 -6.29 -35.51
CA ALA A 95 9.59 -4.95 -35.37
C ALA A 95 10.65 -3.83 -35.23
N ASN A 96 11.86 -4.16 -34.76
CA ASN A 96 13.02 -3.27 -34.59
C ASN A 96 12.70 -1.84 -34.10
N ILE A 97 11.85 -1.74 -33.07
CA ILE A 97 11.38 -0.46 -32.53
C ILE A 97 12.30 0.00 -31.40
N TYR A 98 12.67 1.28 -31.44
CA TYR A 98 13.52 1.92 -30.45
C TYR A 98 12.81 3.10 -29.78
N VAL A 99 13.07 3.32 -28.49
CA VAL A 99 12.69 4.58 -27.83
C VAL A 99 13.65 5.71 -28.22
N ALA A 100 13.29 6.95 -27.89
CA ALA A 100 13.99 8.18 -28.29
C ALA A 100 15.52 8.23 -28.02
N TYR A 101 16.05 7.31 -27.21
CA TYR A 101 17.47 7.20 -26.87
C TYR A 101 18.15 5.94 -27.44
N GLY A 102 17.54 5.27 -28.42
CA GLY A 102 18.15 4.14 -29.14
C GLY A 102 18.07 2.80 -28.40
N THR A 103 17.32 2.70 -27.29
CA THR A 103 17.08 1.41 -26.62
C THR A 103 15.96 0.65 -27.32
N ARG A 104 16.23 -0.61 -27.72
CA ARG A 104 15.22 -1.46 -28.35
C ARG A 104 14.12 -1.85 -27.36
N ILE A 105 12.86 -1.79 -27.80
CA ILE A 105 11.73 -2.36 -27.05
C ILE A 105 11.83 -3.88 -27.16
N SER A 106 12.07 -4.55 -26.03
CA SER A 106 12.22 -6.02 -25.98
C SER A 106 11.58 -6.59 -24.72
N VAL A 107 11.14 -7.84 -24.79
CA VAL A 107 10.59 -8.56 -23.63
C VAL A 107 11.61 -8.61 -22.48
N GLY A 108 12.90 -8.74 -22.78
CA GLY A 108 13.95 -8.73 -21.75
C GLY A 108 14.06 -7.40 -21.00
N ASN A 109 14.05 -6.27 -21.71
CA ASN A 109 14.10 -4.95 -21.07
C ASN A 109 12.84 -4.70 -20.23
N ILE A 110 11.67 -5.06 -20.76
CA ILE A 110 10.40 -4.91 -20.04
C ILE A 110 10.34 -5.82 -18.82
N SER A 111 10.78 -7.08 -18.93
CA SER A 111 10.84 -8.01 -17.80
C SER A 111 11.74 -7.47 -16.68
N ALA A 112 12.90 -6.90 -17.02
CA ALA A 112 13.78 -6.28 -16.04
C ALA A 112 13.14 -5.05 -15.36
N ASP A 113 12.42 -4.21 -16.11
CA ASP A 113 11.69 -3.05 -15.57
C ASP A 113 10.54 -3.47 -14.64
N ILE A 114 9.80 -4.51 -15.03
CA ILE A 114 8.75 -5.10 -14.20
C ILE A 114 9.33 -5.60 -12.88
N LYS A 115 10.42 -6.38 -12.91
CA LYS A 115 11.07 -6.90 -11.69
C LYS A 115 11.51 -5.78 -10.75
N ARG A 116 12.19 -4.75 -11.25
CA ARG A 116 12.60 -3.59 -10.45
C ARG A 116 11.42 -2.85 -9.83
N THR A 117 10.31 -2.75 -10.56
CA THR A 117 9.10 -2.09 -10.05
C THR A 117 8.41 -2.94 -8.97
N LEU A 118 8.39 -4.26 -9.12
CA LEU A 118 7.87 -5.18 -8.10
C LEU A 118 8.74 -5.15 -6.84
N GLU A 119 10.07 -5.14 -6.97
CA GLU A 119 11.00 -4.93 -5.86
C GLU A 119 10.73 -3.60 -5.14
N ARG A 120 10.50 -2.53 -5.90
CA ARG A 120 10.14 -1.22 -5.34
C ARG A 120 8.78 -1.21 -4.62
N ILE A 121 7.82 -2.03 -5.07
CA ILE A 121 6.55 -2.21 -4.34
C ILE A 121 6.82 -2.87 -2.99
N ASP A 122 7.63 -3.93 -2.96
CA ASP A 122 7.99 -4.61 -1.72
C ASP A 122 8.75 -3.67 -0.76
N GLU A 123 9.67 -2.85 -1.27
CA GLU A 123 10.35 -1.80 -0.49
C GLU A 123 9.36 -0.77 0.07
N LEU A 124 8.37 -0.32 -0.72
CA LEU A 124 7.34 0.61 -0.23
C LEU A 124 6.49 -0.01 0.86
N VAL A 125 6.13 -1.29 0.71
CA VAL A 125 5.38 -2.04 1.73
C VAL A 125 6.21 -2.16 3.00
N GLU A 126 7.47 -2.58 2.92
CA GLU A 126 8.37 -2.70 4.07
C GLU A 126 8.51 -1.38 4.83
N ASN A 127 8.72 -0.28 4.09
CA ASN A 127 8.88 1.06 4.66
C ASN A 127 7.57 1.67 5.22
N SER A 128 6.42 1.03 4.98
CA SER A 128 5.13 1.49 5.54
C SER A 128 4.88 1.02 6.99
N ALA A 129 5.80 0.24 7.56
CA ALA A 129 5.67 -0.26 8.93
C ALA A 129 5.74 0.86 9.98
N VAL A 130 4.84 0.81 10.97
CA VAL A 130 4.82 1.73 12.12
C VAL A 130 4.83 0.93 13.41
N GLY A 131 5.88 1.08 14.21
CA GLY A 131 5.97 0.40 15.52
C GLY A 131 5.91 -1.14 15.42
N GLY A 132 6.40 -1.71 14.31
CA GLY A 132 6.31 -3.16 14.04
C GLY A 132 4.99 -3.62 13.42
N ALA A 133 3.99 -2.74 13.29
CA ALA A 133 2.74 -3.03 12.59
C ALA A 133 2.84 -2.65 11.10
N ASN A 134 2.37 -3.53 10.21
CA ASN A 134 2.34 -3.24 8.78
C ASN A 134 1.04 -3.75 8.14
N LEU A 135 0.10 -2.85 7.87
CA LEU A 135 -1.18 -3.23 7.27
C LEU A 135 -1.05 -3.76 5.84
N LEU A 136 0.07 -3.55 5.17
CA LEU A 136 0.25 -3.84 3.76
C LEU A 136 1.18 -5.04 3.50
N SER A 137 1.78 -5.64 4.53
CA SER A 137 2.67 -6.78 4.36
C SER A 137 1.96 -8.11 4.65
N SER A 138 2.21 -9.11 3.82
CA SER A 138 1.75 -10.49 4.04
C SER A 138 2.43 -11.18 5.21
N ALA A 139 3.60 -10.70 5.60
CA ALA A 139 4.34 -11.19 6.76
C ALA A 139 3.92 -10.52 8.08
N SER A 140 3.00 -9.54 8.04
CA SER A 140 2.61 -8.84 9.25
C SER A 140 1.68 -9.67 10.13
N PRO A 141 1.83 -9.62 11.47
CA PRO A 141 0.87 -10.21 12.39
C PRO A 141 -0.46 -9.44 12.41
N THR A 142 -1.44 -9.94 13.18
CA THR A 142 -2.67 -9.17 13.45
C THR A 142 -2.32 -7.87 14.18
N ILE A 143 -2.95 -6.76 13.79
CA ILE A 143 -2.61 -5.43 14.31
C ILE A 143 -3.69 -4.97 15.29
N SER A 144 -3.27 -4.51 16.45
CA SER A 144 -4.12 -3.94 17.48
C SER A 144 -4.04 -2.41 17.43
N LEU A 145 -5.14 -1.77 17.01
CA LEU A 145 -5.29 -0.31 17.05
C LEU A 145 -5.98 0.10 18.34
N ARG A 146 -5.30 0.88 19.18
CA ARG A 146 -5.94 1.48 20.36
C ARG A 146 -6.70 2.74 19.95
N THR A 147 -8.02 2.75 20.06
CA THR A 147 -8.88 3.85 19.59
C THR A 147 -9.21 4.88 20.66
N THR A 148 -9.13 4.52 21.95
CA THR A 148 -9.39 5.47 23.04
C THR A 148 -8.36 5.35 24.16
N LEU A 149 -8.16 6.45 24.88
CA LEU A 149 -7.34 6.50 26.12
C LEU A 149 -7.88 5.56 27.22
N HIS A 150 -9.14 5.15 27.12
CA HIS A 150 -9.83 4.28 28.09
C HIS A 150 -9.86 2.80 27.69
N GLY A 151 -9.04 2.38 26.71
CA GLY A 151 -8.86 0.97 26.38
C GLY A 151 -9.75 0.42 25.27
N GLY A 152 -10.32 1.29 24.41
CA GLY A 152 -10.93 0.85 23.15
C GLY A 152 -9.86 0.27 22.23
N GLU A 153 -10.09 -0.95 21.72
CA GLU A 153 -9.18 -1.67 20.84
C GLU A 153 -9.94 -2.18 19.60
N ILE A 154 -9.36 -1.98 18.42
CA ILE A 154 -9.81 -2.61 17.17
C ILE A 154 -8.68 -3.51 16.68
N LYS A 155 -9.01 -4.78 16.46
CA LYS A 155 -8.09 -5.74 15.84
C LYS A 155 -8.28 -5.73 14.32
N LEU A 156 -7.18 -5.60 13.61
CA LEU A 156 -7.14 -5.54 12.15
C LEU A 156 -6.28 -6.68 11.62
N SER A 157 -6.83 -7.39 10.64
CA SER A 157 -6.03 -8.28 9.81
C SER A 157 -5.32 -7.48 8.72
N PRO A 158 -4.02 -7.72 8.48
CA PRO A 158 -3.30 -7.10 7.37
C PRO A 158 -4.00 -7.33 6.03
N GLN A 159 -3.90 -6.34 5.15
CA GLN A 159 -4.40 -6.31 3.79
C GLN A 159 -3.20 -6.27 2.84
N PRO A 160 -2.55 -7.42 2.59
CA PRO A 160 -1.22 -7.42 2.00
C PRO A 160 -1.23 -6.89 0.56
N LEU A 161 -0.28 -6.04 0.21
CA LEU A 161 -0.07 -5.47 -1.13
C LEU A 161 1.35 -5.73 -1.65
N ASP A 162 2.13 -6.54 -0.93
CA ASP A 162 3.42 -7.05 -1.38
C ASP A 162 3.27 -8.10 -2.49
N THR A 163 4.37 -8.41 -3.16
CA THR A 163 4.40 -9.37 -4.26
C THR A 163 3.91 -10.76 -3.84
N ALA A 164 4.14 -11.16 -2.59
CA ALA A 164 3.61 -12.38 -2.01
C ALA A 164 2.08 -12.34 -1.88
N GLY A 165 1.54 -11.31 -1.22
CA GLY A 165 0.10 -11.14 -0.99
C GLY A 165 -0.72 -10.88 -2.24
N LEU A 166 -0.07 -10.42 -3.32
CA LEU A 166 -0.66 -10.23 -4.64
C LEU A 166 -0.40 -11.40 -5.61
N ASN A 167 0.32 -12.44 -5.17
CA ASN A 167 0.66 -13.61 -5.97
C ASN A 167 1.44 -13.29 -7.28
N LEU A 168 2.48 -12.46 -7.17
CA LEU A 168 3.30 -11.98 -8.29
C LEU A 168 4.69 -12.61 -8.36
N GLN A 169 5.09 -13.42 -7.37
CA GLN A 169 6.46 -13.97 -7.23
C GLN A 169 6.90 -14.95 -8.34
N GLY A 170 5.94 -15.59 -9.01
CA GLY A 170 6.21 -16.58 -10.07
C GLY A 170 6.15 -16.03 -11.50
N MET A 171 6.12 -14.70 -11.66
CA MET A 171 5.93 -14.09 -12.97
C MET A 171 7.18 -14.21 -13.83
N ASP A 172 7.04 -14.84 -14.98
CA ASP A 172 8.06 -14.93 -16.01
C ASP A 172 7.46 -14.59 -17.38
N LEU A 173 8.06 -13.61 -18.05
CA LEU A 173 7.65 -13.15 -19.38
C LEU A 173 8.35 -13.93 -20.50
N HIS A 174 9.40 -14.70 -20.19
CA HIS A 174 10.18 -15.43 -21.19
C HIS A 174 9.60 -16.81 -21.51
N LYS A 175 8.76 -17.37 -20.63
CA LYS A 175 8.05 -18.62 -20.90
C LYS A 175 7.06 -18.45 -22.05
N SER A 176 6.76 -19.56 -22.73
CA SER A 176 5.70 -19.59 -23.76
C SER A 176 4.36 -19.13 -23.14
N GLY A 177 3.73 -18.11 -23.72
CA GLY A 177 2.52 -17.50 -23.17
C GLY A 177 2.71 -16.64 -21.92
N GLY A 178 3.96 -16.45 -21.46
CA GLY A 178 4.29 -15.77 -20.21
C GLY A 178 3.88 -14.30 -20.18
N THR A 179 3.92 -13.62 -21.33
CA THR A 179 3.48 -12.22 -21.42
C THR A 179 1.97 -12.07 -21.25
N GLN A 180 1.17 -12.96 -21.83
CA GLN A 180 -0.29 -12.96 -21.64
C GLN A 180 -0.67 -13.34 -20.20
N GLU A 181 0.02 -14.32 -19.62
CA GLU A 181 -0.19 -14.71 -18.22
C GLU A 181 0.18 -13.56 -17.26
N ALA A 182 1.30 -12.88 -17.50
CA ALA A 182 1.70 -11.71 -16.72
C ALA A 182 0.64 -10.60 -16.76
N VAL A 183 0.06 -10.30 -17.93
CA VAL A 183 -1.05 -9.34 -18.05
C VAL A 183 -2.25 -9.78 -17.20
N ALA A 184 -2.62 -11.06 -17.25
CA ALA A 184 -3.75 -11.58 -16.47
C ALA A 184 -3.49 -11.48 -14.95
N LEU A 185 -2.31 -11.88 -14.49
CA LEU A 185 -1.89 -11.80 -13.10
C LEU A 185 -1.85 -10.35 -12.60
N LEU A 186 -1.24 -9.43 -13.35
CA LEU A 186 -1.17 -8.02 -12.98
C LEU A 186 -2.55 -7.37 -12.92
N ARG A 187 -3.45 -7.68 -13.87
CA ARG A 187 -4.84 -7.19 -13.81
C ARG A 187 -5.60 -7.74 -12.60
N ALA A 188 -5.35 -8.99 -12.22
CA ALA A 188 -5.93 -9.55 -11.01
C ALA A 188 -5.39 -8.85 -9.76
N ALA A 189 -4.07 -8.64 -9.69
CA ALA A 189 -3.42 -7.92 -8.61
C ALA A 189 -3.94 -6.47 -8.46
N VAL A 190 -4.15 -5.74 -9.57
CA VAL A 190 -4.77 -4.40 -9.53
C VAL A 190 -6.14 -4.44 -8.86
N ARG A 191 -7.03 -5.37 -9.27
CA ARG A 191 -8.38 -5.48 -8.66
C ARG A 191 -8.32 -5.80 -7.17
N ILE A 192 -7.41 -6.70 -6.77
CA ILE A 192 -7.21 -7.06 -5.37
C ILE A 192 -6.68 -5.85 -4.58
N ALA A 193 -5.71 -5.12 -5.14
CA ALA A 193 -5.13 -3.93 -4.52
C ALA A 193 -6.17 -2.80 -4.35
N GLU A 194 -7.01 -2.56 -5.36
CA GLU A 194 -8.12 -1.61 -5.32
C GLU A 194 -9.13 -1.99 -4.21
N GLN A 195 -9.55 -3.26 -4.15
CA GLN A 195 -10.46 -3.76 -3.13
C GLN A 195 -9.90 -3.61 -1.71
N ARG A 196 -8.63 -3.98 -1.51
CA ARG A 196 -7.93 -3.88 -0.21
C ARG A 196 -7.77 -2.43 0.22
N THR A 197 -7.37 -1.55 -0.69
CA THR A 197 -7.19 -0.11 -0.42
C THR A 197 -8.51 0.56 -0.11
N GLU A 198 -9.59 0.21 -0.82
CA GLU A 198 -10.93 0.71 -0.51
C GLU A 198 -11.42 0.22 0.86
N GLY A 199 -11.16 -1.05 1.21
CA GLY A 199 -11.45 -1.56 2.55
C GLY A 199 -10.74 -0.76 3.65
N LEU A 200 -9.47 -0.41 3.44
CA LEU A 200 -8.71 0.44 4.37
C LEU A 200 -9.27 1.88 4.42
N ARG A 201 -9.73 2.43 3.30
CA ARG A 201 -10.35 3.76 3.23
C ARG A 201 -11.68 3.81 3.97
N LEU A 202 -12.52 2.79 3.82
CA LEU A 202 -13.77 2.66 4.56
C LEU A 202 -13.52 2.53 6.07
N LEU A 203 -12.49 1.79 6.46
CA LEU A 203 -12.06 1.65 7.84
C LEU A 203 -11.55 2.98 8.42
N ASP A 204 -10.69 3.69 7.69
CA ASP A 204 -10.23 5.04 8.10
C ASP A 204 -11.42 5.99 8.27
N GLY A 205 -12.37 5.98 7.33
CA GLY A 205 -13.60 6.77 7.44
C GLY A 205 -14.46 6.38 8.65
N ALA A 206 -14.58 5.09 8.96
CA ALA A 206 -15.35 4.61 10.10
C ALA A 206 -14.73 5.02 11.43
N ILE A 207 -13.41 4.94 11.54
CA ILE A 207 -12.67 5.35 12.75
C ILE A 207 -12.67 6.88 12.91
N ASN A 208 -12.60 7.63 11.81
CA ASN A 208 -12.61 9.09 11.84
C ASN A 208 -14.02 9.71 11.92
N GLY A 209 -15.08 8.89 11.97
CA GLY A 209 -16.47 9.36 12.00
C GLY A 209 -16.97 10.01 10.71
N THR A 210 -16.14 10.01 9.66
CA THR A 210 -16.45 10.55 8.32
C THR A 210 -17.08 9.51 7.38
N SER A 211 -17.30 8.29 7.87
CA SER A 211 -17.95 7.23 7.10
C SER A 211 -19.39 7.61 6.73
N PRO A 212 -19.85 7.27 5.52
CA PRO A 212 -21.26 7.37 5.16
C PRO A 212 -22.17 6.55 6.09
N PHE A 213 -21.62 5.54 6.78
CA PHE A 213 -22.34 4.79 7.81
C PHE A 213 -22.52 5.59 9.10
N THR A 214 -21.48 6.28 9.59
CA THR A 214 -21.57 7.10 10.81
C THR A 214 -22.41 8.35 10.58
N SER A 215 -22.38 8.94 9.38
CA SER A 215 -23.28 10.04 9.03
C SER A 215 -24.74 9.59 8.93
N LYS A 216 -25.01 8.39 8.37
CA LYS A 216 -26.35 7.80 8.38
C LYS A 216 -26.82 7.43 9.80
N LEU A 217 -25.96 6.84 10.62
CA LEU A 217 -26.27 6.51 12.02
C LEU A 217 -26.50 7.78 12.86
N ALA A 218 -25.73 8.84 12.64
CA ALA A 218 -25.93 10.14 13.28
C ALA A 218 -27.25 10.80 12.83
N SER A 219 -27.61 10.69 11.54
CA SER A 219 -28.93 11.14 11.05
C SER A 219 -30.09 10.29 11.58
N LEU A 220 -29.86 9.00 11.85
CA LEU A 220 -30.84 8.07 12.43
C LEU A 220 -30.99 8.24 13.94
N GLN A 221 -29.93 8.62 14.67
CA GLN A 221 -30.04 9.02 16.07
C GLN A 221 -30.85 10.31 16.25
N ALA A 222 -30.88 11.19 15.24
CA ALA A 222 -31.79 12.33 15.20
C ALA A 222 -33.26 11.94 14.91
N THR A 223 -33.52 10.70 14.47
CA THR A 223 -34.84 10.19 14.08
C THR A 223 -35.13 8.84 14.74
N GLY A 224 -35.35 8.82 16.06
CA GLY A 224 -36.16 7.82 16.80
C GLY A 224 -35.97 6.31 16.52
N ALA A 225 -35.63 5.56 17.58
CA ALA A 225 -35.20 4.15 17.64
C ALA A 225 -36.07 3.01 17.01
N SER A 226 -37.04 3.28 16.13
CA SER A 226 -37.95 2.23 15.61
C SER A 226 -37.56 1.65 14.24
N GLU A 227 -36.69 2.29 13.47
CA GLU A 227 -36.27 1.81 12.13
C GLU A 227 -35.07 0.83 12.16
N LEU A 228 -34.41 0.68 13.31
CA LEU A 228 -33.18 -0.11 13.48
C LEU A 228 -33.37 -1.63 13.29
N ARG A 229 -34.59 -2.15 13.36
CA ARG A 229 -34.85 -3.59 13.21
C ARG A 229 -34.91 -4.06 11.76
N GLY A 230 -35.22 -3.17 10.80
CA GLY A 230 -35.33 -3.55 9.39
C GLY A 230 -34.00 -3.60 8.64
N LEU A 231 -33.06 -2.73 9.00
CA LEU A 231 -31.78 -2.57 8.28
C LEU A 231 -30.72 -3.61 8.68
N LEU A 232 -30.77 -4.16 9.89
CA LEU A 232 -29.82 -5.17 10.37
C LEU A 232 -30.08 -6.57 9.79
N VAL A 233 -31.25 -6.81 9.20
CA VAL A 233 -31.58 -8.10 8.58
C VAL A 233 -30.94 -8.24 7.19
N ASN A 234 -30.55 -7.13 6.55
CA ASN A 234 -30.08 -7.12 5.16
C ASN A 234 -28.56 -6.92 5.01
N LEU A 235 -27.80 -7.10 6.08
CA LEU A 235 -26.33 -6.96 6.08
C LEU A 235 -25.58 -8.30 6.08
N PHE A 236 -26.31 -9.42 6.14
CA PHE A 236 -25.77 -10.78 6.06
C PHE A 236 -26.50 -11.68 5.03
N ALA A 237 -27.23 -11.07 4.08
CA ALA A 237 -27.88 -11.78 2.97
C ALA A 237 -27.25 -11.37 1.64
#